data_AF-A0A523C2V0-F1
#
_entry.id   AF-A0A523C2V0-F1
#
_cell.length_a   1.000
_cell.length_b   1.000
_cell.length_c   1.000
_cell.angle_alpha   90.00
_cell.angle_beta   90.00
_cell.angle_gamma   90.00
#
_symmetry.space_group_name_H-M   'P 1'
#
loop_
_entity.id
_entity.type
_entity.pdbx_description
1 polymer ?
#
loop_
_entity_poly.entity_id
_entity_poly.type
_entity_poly.pdbx_seq_one_letter_code
_entity_poly.pdbx_strand_id
1 'polypeptide(L)'
;MALAKKVMVLFDPQEYKRVERRAALKGISVGRFIREAVEKALAEEKEPPEAIRLAAARRLIEAQEPVIEWEELERRLERGHLSDG
;
A
#
# COMPACT_ATOMS: atom_id res chain seq x y z
N MET A 1 -19.77 -10.61 -6.61
CA MET A 1 -21.08 -10.05 -6.20
C MET A 1 -21.63 -9.17 -7.32
N ALA A 2 -22.95 -9.15 -7.52
CA ALA A 2 -23.58 -8.26 -8.49
C ALA A 2 -23.61 -6.80 -7.96
N LEU A 3 -23.54 -5.82 -8.86
CA LEU A 3 -23.63 -4.40 -8.51
C LEU A 3 -25.11 -4.04 -8.27
N ALA A 4 -25.43 -3.52 -7.09
CA ALA A 4 -26.83 -3.33 -6.67
C ALA A 4 -27.23 -1.87 -6.41
N LYS A 5 -26.26 -0.94 -6.31
CA LYS A 5 -26.51 0.46 -5.94
C LYS A 5 -25.87 1.40 -6.97
N LYS A 6 -26.62 2.44 -7.35
CA LYS A 6 -26.16 3.50 -8.28
C LYS A 6 -25.89 4.76 -7.48
N VAL A 7 -24.76 5.40 -7.78
CA VAL A 7 -24.41 6.72 -7.27
C VAL A 7 -24.29 7.67 -8.46
N MET A 8 -24.79 8.89 -8.29
CA MET A 8 -24.61 9.97 -9.26
C MET A 8 -23.73 11.05 -8.62
N VAL A 9 -22.64 11.39 -9.29
CA VAL A 9 -21.70 12.43 -8.86
C VAL A 9 -21.45 13.35 -10.05
N LEU A 10 -21.53 14.65 -9.81
CA LEU A 10 -21.18 15.65 -10.80
C LEU A 10 -19.69 15.97 -10.68
N PHE A 11 -18.98 15.93 -11.81
CA PHE A 11 -17.58 16.30 -11.91
C PHE A 11 -17.48 17.66 -12.60
N ASP A 12 -16.41 18.40 -12.31
CA ASP A 12 -15.96 19.44 -13.22
C ASP A 12 -15.68 18.82 -14.61
N PRO A 13 -16.09 19.46 -15.73
CA PRO A 13 -15.91 18.89 -17.05
C PRO A 13 -14.45 18.59 -17.43
N GLN A 14 -13.49 19.39 -16.96
CA GLN A 14 -12.07 19.17 -17.23
C GLN A 14 -11.52 18.01 -16.40
N GLU A 15 -11.97 17.87 -15.16
CA GLU A 15 -11.65 16.72 -14.32
C GLU A 15 -12.22 15.43 -14.89
N TYR A 16 -13.47 15.45 -15.36
CA TYR A 16 -14.08 14.28 -15.97
C TYR A 16 -13.32 13.81 -17.21
N LYS A 17 -12.84 14.74 -18.07
CA LYS A 17 -11.96 14.39 -19.20
C LYS A 17 -10.67 13.69 -18.75
N ARG A 18 -10.11 14.04 -17.58
CA ARG A 18 -8.93 13.34 -17.04
C ARG A 18 -9.28 11.91 -16.65
N VAL A 19 -10.45 11.70 -16.04
CA VAL A 19 -10.97 10.37 -15.70
C VAL A 19 -11.17 9.52 -16.96
N GLU A 20 -11.81 10.07 -17.99
CA GLU A 20 -12.03 9.38 -19.27
C GLU A 20 -10.72 8.95 -19.92
N ARG A 21 -9.75 9.87 -20.03
CA ARG A 21 -8.42 9.55 -20.57
C ARG A 21 -7.74 8.43 -19.78
N ARG A 22 -7.84 8.46 -18.45
CA ARG A 22 -7.19 7.45 -17.62
C ARG A 22 -7.85 6.07 -17.73
N ALA A 23 -9.18 6.04 -17.85
CA ALA A 23 -9.93 4.82 -18.09
C ALA A 23 -9.60 4.23 -19.47
N ALA A 24 -9.53 5.07 -20.51
CA ALA A 24 -9.16 4.68 -21.87
C ALA A 24 -7.73 4.10 -21.93
N LEU A 25 -6.76 4.75 -21.28
CA LEU A 25 -5.38 4.25 -21.19
C LEU A 25 -5.28 2.87 -20.51
N LYS A 26 -6.24 2.51 -19.65
CA LYS A 26 -6.34 1.22 -18.99
C LYS A 26 -7.22 0.21 -19.75
N GLY A 27 -7.87 0.60 -20.85
CA GLY A 27 -8.79 -0.25 -21.60
C GLY A 27 -10.05 -0.64 -20.81
N ILE A 28 -10.50 0.20 -19.86
CA ILE A 28 -11.67 -0.07 -19.01
C ILE A 28 -12.71 1.06 -19.10
N SER A 29 -13.94 0.77 -18.69
CA SER A 29 -14.98 1.80 -18.61
C SER A 29 -14.71 2.80 -17.48
N VAL A 30 -15.22 4.03 -17.63
CA VAL A 30 -15.15 5.07 -16.60
C VAL A 30 -15.74 4.58 -15.28
N GLY A 31 -16.88 3.90 -15.30
CA GLY A 31 -17.50 3.36 -14.10
C GLY A 31 -16.67 2.28 -13.39
N ARG A 32 -15.91 1.47 -14.14
CA ARG A 32 -14.96 0.51 -13.55
C ARG A 32 -13.77 1.25 -12.95
N PHE A 33 -13.22 2.24 -13.65
CA PHE A 33 -12.10 3.05 -13.16
C PHE A 33 -12.45 3.78 -11.85
N ILE A 34 -13.62 4.41 -11.77
CA ILE A 34 -14.08 5.09 -10.55
C ILE A 34 -14.24 4.08 -9.41
N ARG A 35 -14.79 2.89 -9.68
CA ARG A 35 -14.94 1.86 -8.65
C ARG A 35 -13.60 1.39 -8.10
N GLU A 36 -12.62 1.14 -8.97
CA GLU A 36 -11.26 0.76 -8.55
C GLU A 36 -10.63 1.85 -7.68
N ALA A 37 -10.86 3.13 -8.00
CA ALA A 37 -10.36 4.25 -7.19
C ALA A 37 -11.01 4.30 -5.80
N VAL A 38 -12.32 4.08 -5.72
CA VAL A 38 -13.05 4.02 -4.44
C VAL A 38 -12.61 2.81 -3.61
N GLU A 39 -12.49 1.63 -4.22
CA GLU A 39 -11.99 0.42 -3.55
C GLU A 39 -10.60 0.62 -2.96
N LYS A 40 -9.71 1.31 -3.70
CA LYS A 40 -8.37 1.64 -3.22
C LYS A 40 -8.41 2.61 -2.04
N ALA A 41 -9.19 3.68 -2.12
CA ALA A 41 -9.33 4.64 -1.02
C ALA A 41 -9.87 3.99 0.26
N LEU A 42 -10.87 3.12 0.14
CA LEU A 42 -11.44 2.37 1.26
C LEU A 42 -10.50 1.30 1.82
N ALA A 43 -9.56 0.80 1.01
CA ALA A 43 -8.53 -0.11 1.48
C ALA A 43 -7.42 0.62 2.25
N GLU A 44 -7.10 1.86 1.86
CA GLU A 44 -6.10 2.71 2.54
C GLU A 44 -6.59 3.20 3.91
N GLU A 45 -7.91 3.38 4.11
CA GLU A 45 -8.50 3.74 5.41
C GLU A 45 -8.59 2.58 6.41
N LYS A 46 -8.34 1.34 5.98
CA LYS A 46 -8.22 0.24 6.93
C LYS A 46 -6.86 0.38 7.62
N GLU A 47 -6.87 0.90 8.85
CA GLU A 47 -5.84 0.50 9.81
C GLU A 47 -5.61 -1.01 9.64
N PRO A 48 -4.35 -1.48 9.57
CA PRO A 48 -4.10 -2.90 9.47
C PRO A 48 -4.95 -3.60 10.54
N PRO A 49 -5.70 -4.68 10.19
CA PRO A 49 -6.57 -5.37 11.12
C PRO A 49 -5.85 -5.52 12.46
N GLU A 50 -6.56 -5.35 13.57
CA GLU A 50 -5.96 -5.41 14.91
C GLU A 50 -5.04 -6.64 15.07
N ALA A 51 -5.41 -7.76 14.46
CA ALA A 51 -4.60 -8.97 14.35
C ALA A 51 -3.22 -8.78 13.69
N ILE A 52 -3.11 -8.00 12.60
CA ILE A 52 -1.84 -7.66 11.94
C ILE A 52 -1.01 -6.73 12.81
N ARG A 53 -1.62 -5.72 13.45
CA ARG A 53 -0.94 -4.82 14.38
C ARG A 53 -0.38 -5.59 15.58
N LEU A 54 -1.19 -6.47 16.16
CA LEU A 54 -0.82 -7.31 17.29
C LEU A 54 0.26 -8.33 16.89
N ALA A 55 0.18 -8.92 15.70
CA ALA A 55 1.21 -9.82 15.20
C ALA A 55 2.54 -9.11 14.95
N ALA A 56 2.52 -7.88 14.42
CA ALA A 56 3.73 -7.06 14.24
C ALA A 56 4.33 -6.65 15.59
N ALA A 57 3.50 -6.22 16.55
CA ALA A 57 3.95 -5.89 17.91
C ALA A 57 4.54 -7.11 18.64
N ARG A 58 3.91 -8.29 18.50
CA ARG A 58 4.45 -9.55 19.03
C ARG A 58 5.78 -9.90 18.41
N ARG A 59 5.94 -9.78 17.07
CA ARG A 59 7.23 -9.99 16.41
C ARG A 59 8.32 -9.05 16.92
N LEU A 60 8.00 -7.80 17.22
CA LEU A 60 8.98 -6.86 17.79
C LEU A 60 9.37 -7.20 19.23
N ILE A 61 8.44 -7.70 20.03
CA ILE A 61 8.70 -8.11 21.42
C ILE A 61 9.42 -9.47 21.46
N GLU A 62 9.03 -10.39 20.58
CA GLU A 62 9.60 -11.73 20.44
C GLU A 62 10.93 -11.74 19.68
N ALA A 63 11.23 -10.67 18.94
CA ALA A 63 12.55 -10.40 18.40
C ALA A 63 13.49 -10.10 19.58
N GLN A 64 13.92 -11.16 20.24
CA GLN A 64 15.16 -11.18 20.99
C GLN A 64 16.29 -11.11 19.97
N GLU A 65 16.51 -9.92 19.41
CA GLU A 65 17.77 -9.67 18.73
C GLU A 65 18.87 -9.84 19.76
N PRO A 66 19.90 -10.66 19.48
CA PRO A 66 21.06 -10.73 20.35
C PRO A 66 21.62 -9.32 20.45
N VAL A 67 21.77 -8.83 21.68
CA VAL A 67 22.54 -7.60 21.92
C VAL A 67 23.95 -7.89 21.43
N ILE A 68 24.26 -7.37 20.25
CA ILE A 68 25.59 -7.47 19.66
C ILE A 68 26.42 -6.30 20.18
N GLU A 69 27.62 -6.61 20.63
CA GLU A 69 28.60 -5.60 21.00
C GLU A 69 28.90 -4.71 19.78
N TRP A 70 29.11 -3.42 20.04
CA TRP A 70 29.24 -2.41 19.00
C TRP A 70 30.35 -2.74 17.99
N GLU A 71 31.47 -3.30 18.46
CA GLU A 71 32.60 -3.69 17.61
C GLU A 71 32.29 -4.88 16.68
N GLU A 72 31.28 -5.70 16.99
CA GLU A 72 30.83 -6.78 16.11
C GLU A 72 29.85 -6.29 15.05
N LEU A 73 29.05 -5.27 15.36
CA LEU A 73 28.16 -4.61 14.40
C LEU A 73 28.97 -3.88 13.32
N GLU A 74 30.00 -3.11 13.69
CA GLU A 74 30.88 -2.42 12.74
C GLU A 74 31.53 -3.40 11.76
N ARG A 75 32.12 -4.49 12.27
CA ARG A 75 32.72 -5.54 11.42
C ARG A 75 31.73 -6.23 10.48
N ARG A 76 30.43 -6.27 10.82
CA ARG A 76 29.40 -6.83 9.92
C ARG A 76 29.03 -5.85 8.81
N LEU A 77 28.89 -4.56 9.15
CA LEU A 77 28.61 -3.51 8.18
C LEU A 77 29.73 -3.36 7.15
N GLU A 78 30.99 -3.39 7.59
CA GLU A 78 32.16 -3.33 6.71
C GLU A 78 32.24 -4.52 5.75
N ARG A 79 31.95 -5.74 6.23
CA ARG A 79 31.91 -6.94 5.39
C ARG A 79 30.77 -6.92 4.37
N GLY A 80 29.60 -6.42 4.77
CA GLY A 80 28.46 -6.22 3.87
C GLY A 80 28.80 -5.24 2.74
N HIS A 81 29.47 -4.13 3.06
CA HIS A 81 29.89 -3.12 2.09
C HIS A 81 30.90 -3.64 1.06
N LEU A 82 31.78 -4.57 1.46
CA LEU A 82 32.78 -5.19 0.57
C LEU A 82 32.21 -6.31 -0.33
N SER A 83 30.99 -6.78 -0.07
CA SER A 83 30.38 -7.90 -0.80
C SER A 83 29.51 -7.45 -1.99
N ASP A 84 29.21 -6.15 -2.09
CA ASP A 84 28.44 -5.51 -3.18
C ASP A 84 29.36 -4.73 -4.18
N GLY A 85 30.66 -5.05 -4.23
CA GLY A 85 31.67 -4.44 -5.12
C GLY A 85 32.14 -5.35 -6.24
#